data_AF-A0A9D7U4J5-F1
#
_entry.id   AF-A0A9D7U4J5-F1
#
_cell.length_a   1.000
_cell.length_b   1.000
_cell.length_c   1.000
_cell.angle_alpha   90.00
_cell.angle_beta   90.00
_cell.angle_gamma   90.00
#
_symmetry.space_group_name_H-M   'P 1'
#
loop_
_entity.id
_entity.type
_entity.pdbx_description
1 polymer ?
#
loop_
_entity_poly.entity_id
_entity_poly.type
_entity_poly.pdbx_seq_one_letter_code
_entity_poly.pdbx_strand_id
1 'polypeptide(L)'
;MHLQLQNQLFLTELREQFFQKIIDNWQALGLDIFGELESFDAIKNKNGFLETLIQGIEADIKSKVGNQSSRYLFSKDFLRRYIFEHNLKSVRIQSHTRTAIVLFLGYDSWEDFLEQNKDLENSNVQVNYFNVSESLLPSLRNTEIVQINEPTYLKFKVISSLKKRYKIAGLILGFILLIWGAKYWWTNLPFSERALETIEFRVIKTVGQYPQSVRIAYDISKLRNVKKVEVELGVGKILSLSSNQSYFFSSSKTKDTISQTYFYPGIYRLKLIVNDQIIKTIYHTVFSKPNHWVAWGYGIFNDNNWITNISEEKNYFQNGSFHFNPADLPDEIKDENDIRNTVAVLTQIFPVTLDSLMFEARIKNPEASGGETCYDMSFNIFDEEFNILESNFVMKGCTDYAKLVIGKTIFRRPHAPTSLDVDLDLFGIDQNQWNDIKIITKTGKISVFVNENQVFSGKYNPILSGKKITDIRYMTKGTGWLDRVKVSNSYTKNVIYETDF
;
A
#
# COMPACT_ATOMS: atom_id res chain seq x y z
N MET A 1 -30.69 -23.63 2.77
CA MET A 1 -29.43 -23.11 2.20
C MET A 1 -29.27 -21.60 2.45
N HIS A 2 -30.25 -20.76 2.07
CA HIS A 2 -30.18 -19.30 2.28
C HIS A 2 -30.06 -18.86 3.76
N LEU A 3 -30.89 -19.42 4.67
CA LEU A 3 -30.85 -19.11 6.10
C LEU A 3 -29.53 -19.52 6.79
N GLN A 4 -28.93 -20.63 6.33
CA GLN A 4 -27.65 -21.11 6.86
C GLN A 4 -26.49 -20.22 6.42
N LEU A 5 -26.59 -19.64 5.22
CA LEU A 5 -25.63 -18.72 4.64
C LEU A 5 -25.69 -17.34 5.32
N GLN A 6 -26.90 -16.82 5.55
CA GLN A 6 -27.11 -15.59 6.33
C GLN A 6 -26.52 -15.73 7.73
N ASN A 7 -26.79 -16.85 8.42
CA ASN A 7 -26.24 -17.08 9.75
C ASN A 7 -24.70 -17.13 9.74
N GLN A 8 -24.06 -17.69 8.71
CA GLN A 8 -22.58 -17.66 8.58
C GLN A 8 -22.02 -16.26 8.33
N LEU A 9 -22.72 -15.42 7.56
CA LEU A 9 -22.33 -14.04 7.32
C LEU A 9 -22.32 -13.23 8.62
N PHE A 10 -23.41 -13.30 9.39
CA PHE A 10 -23.53 -12.63 10.68
C PHE A 10 -22.56 -13.19 11.73
N LEU A 11 -22.27 -14.49 11.74
CA LEU A 11 -21.27 -15.08 12.62
C LEU A 11 -19.84 -14.63 12.29
N THR A 12 -19.56 -14.37 11.01
CA THR A 12 -18.28 -13.78 10.58
C THR A 12 -18.18 -12.34 11.06
N GLU A 13 -19.20 -11.52 10.80
CA GLU A 13 -19.22 -10.12 11.27
C GLU A 13 -19.08 -10.04 12.80
N LEU A 14 -19.79 -10.89 13.53
CA LEU A 14 -19.71 -10.97 14.99
C LEU A 14 -18.26 -11.16 15.47
N ARG A 15 -17.49 -12.00 14.77
CA ARG A 15 -16.10 -12.29 15.13
C ARG A 15 -15.15 -11.14 14.78
N GLU A 16 -15.35 -10.50 13.64
CA GLU A 16 -14.55 -9.34 13.21
C GLU A 16 -14.67 -8.20 14.22
N GLN A 17 -15.91 -7.86 14.59
CA GLN A 17 -16.15 -6.83 15.60
C GLN A 17 -15.57 -7.22 16.96
N PHE A 18 -15.58 -8.52 17.29
CA PHE A 18 -14.97 -9.02 18.53
C PHE A 18 -13.46 -8.82 18.56
N PHE A 19 -12.76 -9.11 17.46
CA PHE A 19 -11.33 -8.83 17.36
C PHE A 19 -11.02 -7.35 17.41
N GLN A 20 -11.80 -6.52 16.71
CA GLN A 20 -11.62 -5.08 16.74
C GLN A 20 -11.75 -4.54 18.16
N LYS A 21 -12.79 -4.95 18.92
CA LYS A 21 -12.95 -4.53 20.31
C LYS A 21 -11.79 -4.98 21.21
N ILE A 22 -11.16 -6.13 20.94
CA ILE A 22 -9.95 -6.54 21.68
C ILE A 22 -8.76 -5.63 21.36
N ILE A 23 -8.57 -5.28 20.08
CA ILE A 23 -7.51 -4.37 19.64
C ILE A 23 -7.70 -2.99 20.26
N ASP A 24 -8.91 -2.44 20.16
CA ASP A 24 -9.25 -1.12 20.70
C ASP A 24 -9.04 -1.05 22.22
N ASN A 25 -9.31 -2.16 22.93
CA ASN A 25 -9.12 -2.27 24.37
C ASN A 25 -7.76 -2.84 24.77
N TRP A 26 -6.81 -3.03 23.84
CA TRP A 26 -5.56 -3.73 24.12
C TRP A 26 -4.75 -3.06 25.24
N GLN A 27 -4.75 -1.72 25.25
CA GLN A 27 -4.10 -0.92 26.28
C GLN A 27 -4.57 -1.27 27.69
N ALA A 28 -5.87 -1.53 27.86
CA ALA A 28 -6.46 -1.90 29.15
C ALA A 28 -6.39 -3.43 29.43
N LEU A 29 -6.35 -4.26 28.38
CA LEU A 29 -6.44 -5.72 28.50
C LEU A 29 -5.08 -6.42 28.62
N GLY A 30 -3.99 -5.83 28.14
CA GLY A 30 -2.78 -6.61 27.96
C GLY A 30 -1.45 -5.88 27.85
N LEU A 31 -1.42 -4.54 27.73
CA LEU A 31 -0.18 -3.82 27.51
C LEU A 31 0.86 -4.06 28.62
N ASP A 32 0.44 -3.97 29.88
CA ASP A 32 1.33 -4.12 31.05
C ASP A 32 1.84 -5.57 31.25
N ILE A 33 1.10 -6.57 30.75
CA ILE A 33 1.36 -7.99 31.04
C ILE A 33 1.97 -8.72 29.84
N PHE A 34 1.57 -8.36 28.62
CA PHE A 34 1.92 -9.05 27.40
C PHE A 34 2.73 -8.21 26.41
N GLY A 35 2.91 -6.90 26.68
CA GLY A 35 3.52 -5.94 25.78
C GLY A 35 2.59 -5.49 24.66
N GLU A 36 3.16 -4.88 23.63
CA GLU A 36 2.42 -4.50 22.42
C GLU A 36 1.89 -5.73 21.68
N LEU A 37 0.72 -5.59 21.04
CA LEU A 37 0.13 -6.66 20.26
C LEU A 37 0.84 -6.80 18.91
N GLU A 38 1.87 -7.63 18.84
CA GLU A 38 2.54 -7.95 17.56
C GLU A 38 1.60 -8.74 16.63
N SER A 39 0.92 -9.75 17.16
CA SER A 39 -0.11 -10.54 16.45
C SER A 39 -0.90 -11.43 17.41
N PHE A 40 -2.10 -11.86 17.01
CA PHE A 40 -2.86 -12.88 17.75
C PHE A 40 -2.11 -14.23 17.82
N ASP A 41 -1.30 -14.59 16.82
CA ASP A 41 -0.52 -15.83 16.85
C ASP A 41 0.61 -15.79 17.89
N ALA A 42 1.25 -14.63 18.10
CA ALA A 42 2.28 -14.46 19.12
C ALA A 42 1.76 -14.68 20.56
N ILE A 43 0.46 -14.46 20.78
CA ILE A 43 -0.20 -14.63 22.09
C ILE A 43 -1.02 -15.93 22.20
N LYS A 44 -1.13 -16.71 21.13
CA LYS A 44 -1.91 -17.96 21.07
C LYS A 44 -1.54 -18.99 22.15
N ASN A 45 -0.26 -19.04 22.51
CA ASN A 45 0.26 -19.95 23.53
C ASN A 45 0.30 -19.34 24.95
N LYS A 46 -0.03 -18.05 25.10
CA LYS A 46 -0.02 -17.36 26.39
C LYS A 46 -1.34 -17.61 27.11
N ASN A 47 -1.37 -18.64 27.97
CA ASN A 47 -2.54 -19.00 28.78
C ASN A 47 -3.10 -17.84 29.61
N GLY A 48 -2.24 -16.92 30.07
CA GLY A 48 -2.65 -15.74 30.82
C GLY A 48 -3.49 -14.75 30.01
N PHE A 49 -3.25 -14.62 28.70
CA PHE A 49 -4.02 -13.69 27.86
C PHE A 49 -5.51 -14.08 27.82
N LEU A 50 -5.79 -15.37 27.62
CA LEU A 50 -7.17 -15.85 27.59
C LEU A 50 -7.87 -15.68 28.94
N GLU A 51 -7.15 -15.77 30.05
CA GLU A 51 -7.72 -15.56 31.39
C GLU A 51 -8.05 -14.09 31.64
N THR A 52 -7.12 -13.18 31.30
CA THR A 52 -7.36 -11.74 31.40
C THR A 52 -8.51 -11.31 30.48
N LEU A 53 -8.56 -11.84 29.26
CA LEU A 53 -9.65 -11.55 28.32
C LEU A 53 -11.00 -12.04 28.85
N ILE A 54 -11.08 -13.24 29.43
CA ILE A 54 -12.30 -13.74 30.08
C ILE A 54 -12.75 -12.79 31.17
N GLN A 55 -11.84 -12.38 32.06
CA GLN A 55 -12.18 -11.48 33.16
C GLN A 55 -12.68 -10.12 32.66
N GLY A 56 -12.04 -9.57 31.61
CA GLY A 56 -12.47 -8.33 30.98
C GLY A 56 -13.87 -8.44 30.35
N ILE A 57 -14.14 -9.54 29.64
CA ILE A 57 -15.45 -9.79 29.06
C ILE A 57 -16.52 -9.98 30.15
N GLU A 58 -16.22 -10.74 31.21
CA GLU A 58 -17.15 -10.96 32.32
C GLU A 58 -17.46 -9.67 33.06
N ALA A 59 -16.48 -8.79 33.27
CA ALA A 59 -16.68 -7.48 33.87
C ALA A 59 -17.59 -6.60 33.01
N ASP A 60 -17.37 -6.55 31.69
CA ASP A 60 -18.19 -5.77 30.75
C ASP A 60 -19.63 -6.30 30.72
N ILE A 61 -19.82 -7.62 30.61
CA ILE A 61 -21.16 -8.24 30.64
C ILE A 61 -21.85 -8.02 31.98
N LYS A 62 -21.14 -8.16 33.11
CA LYS A 62 -21.70 -7.92 34.46
C LYS A 62 -22.16 -6.49 34.63
N SER A 63 -21.47 -5.52 34.03
CA SER A 63 -21.91 -4.12 34.06
C SER A 63 -23.25 -3.91 33.35
N LYS A 64 -23.55 -4.70 32.31
CA LYS A 64 -24.77 -4.59 31.50
C LYS A 64 -25.96 -5.37 32.05
N VAL A 65 -25.76 -6.65 32.41
CA VAL A 65 -26.86 -7.56 32.79
C VAL A 65 -26.87 -7.93 34.28
N GLY A 66 -25.98 -7.35 35.08
CA GLY A 66 -25.95 -7.50 36.53
C GLY A 66 -25.83 -8.96 36.99
N ASN A 67 -26.75 -9.40 37.86
CA ASN A 67 -26.75 -10.73 38.47
C ASN A 67 -27.02 -11.88 37.47
N GLN A 68 -27.43 -11.58 36.23
CA GLN A 68 -27.63 -12.60 35.19
C GLN A 68 -26.35 -12.93 34.41
N SER A 69 -25.24 -12.24 34.68
CA SER A 69 -23.94 -12.44 34.00
C SER A 69 -23.39 -13.85 34.06
N SER A 70 -23.69 -14.62 35.12
CA SER A 70 -23.26 -16.02 35.26
C SER A 70 -23.82 -16.97 34.19
N ARG A 71 -24.84 -16.54 33.43
CA ARG A 71 -25.39 -17.28 32.27
C ARG A 71 -24.58 -17.12 30.99
N TYR A 72 -23.61 -16.21 30.97
CA TYR A 72 -22.87 -15.77 29.78
C TYR A 72 -21.36 -16.02 29.89
N LEU A 73 -20.96 -16.98 30.72
CA LEU A 73 -19.55 -17.32 30.94
C LEU A 73 -18.94 -18.03 29.74
N PHE A 74 -17.69 -17.68 29.42
CA PHE A 74 -16.90 -18.35 28.40
C PHE A 74 -15.94 -19.34 29.04
N SER A 75 -15.81 -20.53 28.43
CA SER A 75 -14.67 -21.37 28.76
C SER A 75 -13.43 -20.88 28.00
N LYS A 76 -12.26 -21.04 28.63
CA LYS A 76 -10.96 -20.79 28.00
C LYS A 76 -10.80 -21.53 26.68
N ASP A 77 -11.25 -22.78 26.62
CA ASP A 77 -11.19 -23.60 25.41
C ASP A 77 -12.16 -23.13 24.33
N PHE A 78 -13.28 -22.48 24.69
CA PHE A 78 -14.12 -21.82 23.70
C PHE A 78 -13.39 -20.62 23.10
N LEU A 79 -12.87 -19.70 23.92
CA LEU A 79 -12.21 -18.49 23.41
C LEU A 79 -10.95 -18.83 22.62
N ARG A 80 -10.15 -19.81 23.08
CA ARG A 80 -9.02 -20.33 22.30
C ARG A 80 -9.46 -20.76 20.91
N ARG A 81 -10.53 -21.56 20.81
CA ARG A 81 -11.04 -22.02 19.51
C ARG A 81 -11.64 -20.88 18.68
N TYR A 82 -12.35 -19.98 19.33
CA TYR A 82 -13.04 -18.86 18.69
C TYR A 82 -12.06 -17.84 18.11
N ILE A 83 -10.96 -17.58 18.81
CA ILE A 83 -9.90 -16.63 18.40
C ILE A 83 -8.90 -17.32 17.47
N PHE A 84 -8.31 -18.44 17.88
CA PHE A 84 -7.11 -18.99 17.26
C PHE A 84 -7.30 -20.22 16.35
N GLU A 85 -8.46 -20.89 16.42
CA GLU A 85 -8.71 -22.13 15.66
C GLU A 85 -9.89 -22.02 14.68
N HIS A 86 -10.39 -20.81 14.44
CA HIS A 86 -11.53 -20.56 13.57
C HIS A 86 -11.32 -21.03 12.12
N ASN A 87 -10.06 -21.16 11.68
CA ASN A 87 -9.67 -21.61 10.34
C ASN A 87 -9.57 -23.14 10.18
N LEU A 88 -9.59 -23.90 11.29
CA LEU A 88 -9.34 -25.36 11.26
C LEU A 88 -10.63 -26.17 11.29
N LYS A 89 -11.67 -25.68 11.99
CA LYS A 89 -13.00 -26.32 12.06
C LYS A 89 -14.07 -25.24 12.23
N SER A 90 -15.24 -25.42 11.61
CA SER A 90 -16.39 -24.55 11.86
C SER A 90 -16.81 -24.67 13.32
N VAL A 91 -16.43 -23.67 14.13
CA VAL A 91 -16.81 -23.62 15.54
C VAL A 91 -18.31 -23.34 15.58
N ARG A 92 -19.13 -24.35 15.89
CA ARG A 92 -20.55 -24.17 16.09
C ARG A 92 -20.77 -23.39 17.39
N ILE A 93 -21.22 -22.15 17.27
CA ILE A 93 -21.43 -21.26 18.41
C ILE A 93 -22.85 -21.46 18.93
N GLN A 94 -22.97 -21.87 20.19
CA GLN A 94 -24.26 -22.01 20.86
C GLN A 94 -24.92 -20.64 21.01
N SER A 95 -26.26 -20.60 21.04
CA SER A 95 -27.01 -19.33 21.06
C SER A 95 -26.62 -18.46 22.27
N HIS A 96 -26.47 -19.06 23.45
CA HIS A 96 -26.05 -18.32 24.65
C HIS A 96 -24.66 -17.67 24.47
N THR A 97 -23.74 -18.35 23.78
CA THR A 97 -22.38 -17.85 23.53
C THR A 97 -22.39 -16.71 22.51
N ARG A 98 -23.28 -16.76 21.51
CA ARG A 98 -23.49 -15.63 20.59
C ARG A 98 -24.01 -14.42 21.35
N THR A 99 -25.01 -14.62 22.20
CA THR A 99 -25.57 -13.57 23.05
C THR A 99 -24.51 -12.96 23.97
N ALA A 100 -23.62 -13.77 24.54
CA ALA A 100 -22.52 -13.26 25.35
C ALA A 100 -21.55 -12.37 24.55
N ILE A 101 -21.23 -12.75 23.32
CA ILE A 101 -20.32 -11.97 22.45
C ILE A 101 -20.98 -10.65 22.03
N VAL A 102 -22.26 -10.66 21.60
CA VAL A 102 -22.95 -9.41 21.23
C VAL A 102 -23.11 -8.46 22.42
N LEU A 103 -23.39 -8.98 23.61
CA LEU A 103 -23.42 -8.18 24.84
C LEU A 103 -22.07 -7.54 25.12
N PHE A 104 -20.99 -8.33 25.00
CA PHE A 104 -19.64 -7.79 25.08
C PHE A 104 -19.39 -6.74 23.99
N LEU A 105 -19.91 -6.87 22.78
CA LEU A 105 -19.65 -5.91 21.71
C LEU A 105 -20.33 -4.55 21.92
N GLY A 106 -21.46 -4.48 22.60
CA GLY A 106 -22.23 -3.23 22.64
C GLY A 106 -23.73 -3.45 22.62
N TYR A 107 -24.15 -4.48 21.91
CA TYR A 107 -25.54 -4.78 21.58
C TYR A 107 -26.35 -5.33 22.75
N ASP A 108 -27.68 -5.22 22.66
CA ASP A 108 -28.61 -5.67 23.69
C ASP A 108 -28.91 -7.18 23.57
N SER A 109 -28.88 -7.72 22.35
CA SER A 109 -29.20 -9.12 22.07
C SER A 109 -28.63 -9.58 20.71
N TRP A 110 -28.79 -10.86 20.38
CA TRP A 110 -28.40 -11.36 19.06
C TRP A 110 -29.29 -10.77 17.97
N GLU A 111 -30.58 -10.59 18.28
CA GLU A 111 -31.58 -10.00 17.40
C GLU A 111 -31.26 -8.52 17.12
N ASP A 112 -30.86 -7.77 18.15
CA ASP A 112 -30.39 -6.38 18.02
C ASP A 112 -29.13 -6.28 17.14
N PHE A 113 -28.17 -7.19 17.33
CA PHE A 113 -27.01 -7.28 16.44
C PHE A 113 -27.39 -7.55 14.98
N LEU A 114 -28.35 -8.45 14.72
CA LEU A 114 -28.82 -8.71 13.36
C LEU A 114 -29.48 -7.48 12.73
N GLU A 115 -30.28 -6.74 13.51
CA GLU A 115 -30.98 -5.54 13.05
C GLU A 115 -30.01 -4.40 12.73
N GLN A 116 -29.06 -4.12 13.62
CA GLN A 116 -28.04 -3.07 13.43
C GLN A 116 -27.05 -3.41 12.31
N ASN A 117 -26.94 -4.68 11.90
CA ASN A 117 -26.07 -5.12 10.82
C ASN A 117 -26.85 -5.62 9.59
N LYS A 118 -28.14 -5.25 9.46
CA LYS A 118 -29.03 -5.74 8.39
C LYS A 118 -28.58 -5.35 6.98
N ASP A 119 -27.76 -4.31 6.84
CA ASP A 119 -27.18 -3.88 5.57
C ASP A 119 -26.28 -4.96 4.92
N LEU A 120 -25.81 -5.93 5.72
CA LEU A 120 -25.12 -7.12 5.23
C LEU A 120 -26.01 -7.99 4.32
N GLU A 121 -27.32 -7.99 4.52
CA GLU A 121 -28.27 -8.76 3.70
C GLU A 121 -28.51 -8.13 2.32
N ASN A 122 -28.42 -6.80 2.22
CA ASN A 122 -28.64 -6.05 0.97
C ASN A 122 -27.39 -5.99 0.08
N SER A 123 -26.23 -6.37 0.63
CA SER A 123 -25.03 -6.62 -0.15
C SER A 123 -25.26 -7.89 -0.98
N ASN A 124 -25.38 -7.78 -2.31
CA ASN A 124 -25.53 -8.92 -3.23
C ASN A 124 -24.27 -9.83 -3.21
N VAL A 125 -24.09 -10.57 -2.13
CA VAL A 125 -23.06 -11.58 -1.95
C VAL A 125 -23.67 -12.91 -2.38
N GLN A 126 -23.48 -13.30 -3.63
CA GLN A 126 -23.49 -14.72 -3.94
C GLN A 126 -22.27 -15.33 -3.24
N VAL A 127 -22.47 -15.86 -2.03
CA VAL A 127 -21.46 -16.64 -1.34
C VAL A 127 -21.29 -17.94 -2.12
N ASN A 128 -20.39 -17.93 -3.10
CA ASN A 128 -19.76 -19.15 -3.55
C ASN A 128 -18.94 -19.66 -2.37
N TYR A 129 -19.27 -20.85 -1.88
CA TYR A 129 -18.50 -21.57 -0.85
C TYR A 129 -17.06 -21.77 -1.35
N PHE A 130 -16.20 -20.79 -1.09
CA PHE A 130 -14.78 -20.97 -1.02
C PHE A 130 -14.45 -21.17 0.45
N ASN A 131 -13.78 -22.27 0.73
CA ASN A 131 -13.35 -22.67 2.05
C ASN A 131 -12.83 -21.48 2.86
N VAL A 132 -13.49 -21.21 4.00
CA VAL A 132 -13.05 -20.26 5.02
C VAL A 132 -11.75 -20.73 5.71
N SER A 133 -11.15 -21.85 5.27
CA SER A 133 -9.79 -22.25 5.65
C SER A 133 -8.71 -21.32 5.08
N GLU A 134 -9.08 -20.27 4.35
CA GLU A 134 -8.15 -19.42 3.62
C GLU A 134 -8.12 -17.93 4.03
N SER A 135 -8.67 -17.54 5.18
CA SER A 135 -8.89 -16.11 5.47
C SER A 135 -7.89 -15.39 6.38
N LEU A 136 -6.74 -15.96 6.77
CA LEU A 136 -5.67 -15.15 7.42
C LEU A 136 -4.23 -15.50 7.01
N LEU A 137 -3.98 -16.56 6.22
CA LEU A 137 -2.60 -16.97 5.87
C LEU A 137 -2.35 -17.58 4.45
N PRO A 138 -3.34 -17.89 3.57
CA PRO A 138 -3.05 -18.42 2.24
C PRO A 138 -3.31 -17.47 1.06
N SER A 139 -3.72 -16.21 1.27
CA SER A 139 -3.52 -15.21 0.20
C SER A 139 -2.04 -15.14 -0.19
N LEU A 140 -1.12 -15.35 0.76
CA LEU A 140 0.33 -15.50 0.53
C LEU A 140 0.75 -16.79 -0.20
N ARG A 141 -0.09 -17.84 -0.32
CA ARG A 141 0.26 -19.07 -1.06
C ARG A 141 0.08 -18.93 -2.57
N ASN A 142 -0.83 -18.07 -3.01
CA ASN A 142 -1.07 -17.76 -4.43
C ASN A 142 -0.49 -16.39 -4.85
N THR A 143 0.18 -15.71 -3.92
CA THR A 143 0.90 -14.47 -4.20
C THR A 143 2.27 -14.85 -4.76
N GLU A 144 2.41 -14.85 -6.08
CA GLU A 144 3.73 -14.93 -6.68
C GLU A 144 4.42 -13.56 -6.58
N ILE A 145 5.66 -13.55 -6.07
CA ILE A 145 6.52 -12.38 -6.10
C ILE A 145 7.24 -12.40 -7.45
N VAL A 146 6.82 -11.53 -8.36
CA VAL A 146 7.47 -11.39 -9.67
C VAL A 146 8.32 -10.12 -9.68
N GLN A 147 9.63 -10.24 -9.93
CA GLN A 147 10.48 -9.09 -10.27
C GLN A 147 10.10 -8.58 -11.66
N ILE A 148 9.71 -7.30 -11.75
CA ILE A 148 9.41 -6.66 -13.02
C ILE A 148 10.73 -6.22 -13.66
N ASN A 149 11.35 -7.12 -14.42
CA ASN A 149 12.40 -6.74 -15.37
C ASN A 149 11.72 -6.49 -16.71
N GLU A 150 11.82 -5.28 -17.26
CA GLU A 150 11.36 -5.01 -18.63
C GLU A 150 12.20 -5.84 -19.63
N PRO A 151 11.61 -6.76 -20.41
CA PRO A 151 12.36 -7.45 -21.44
C PRO A 151 12.60 -6.51 -22.61
N THR A 152 13.87 -6.18 -22.81
CA THR A 152 14.37 -5.47 -23.98
C THR A 152 14.33 -6.39 -25.21
N TYR A 153 13.41 -6.08 -26.12
CA TYR A 153 13.35 -6.37 -27.57
C TYR A 153 13.78 -7.76 -28.09
N LEU A 154 12.79 -8.42 -28.71
CA LEU A 154 12.88 -9.60 -29.58
C LEU A 154 14.00 -9.49 -30.64
N LYS A 155 14.99 -10.39 -30.60
CA LYS A 155 15.89 -10.67 -31.75
C LYS A 155 15.28 -11.78 -32.62
N PHE A 156 14.77 -11.41 -33.79
CA PHE A 156 14.32 -12.38 -34.79
C PHE A 156 15.52 -12.99 -35.55
N LYS A 157 15.54 -14.32 -35.64
CA LYS A 157 16.53 -15.08 -36.42
C LYS A 157 16.00 -15.36 -37.83
N VAL A 158 16.76 -14.97 -38.84
CA VAL A 158 16.44 -15.19 -40.26
C VAL A 158 16.58 -16.67 -40.60
N ILE A 159 15.51 -17.30 -41.09
CA ILE A 159 15.52 -18.68 -41.59
C ILE A 159 15.69 -18.64 -43.11
N SER A 160 16.77 -19.26 -43.60
CA SER A 160 17.04 -19.42 -45.03
C SER A 160 16.28 -20.61 -45.63
N SER A 161 15.90 -20.46 -46.90
CA SER A 161 14.91 -21.28 -47.60
C SER A 161 15.46 -22.61 -48.13
N LEU A 162 14.77 -23.72 -47.86
CA LEU A 162 14.91 -24.98 -48.61
C LEU A 162 13.73 -25.20 -49.56
N LYS A 163 14.02 -25.47 -50.84
CA LYS A 163 13.02 -25.70 -51.89
C LYS A 163 12.65 -27.19 -52.06
N LYS A 164 11.34 -27.38 -52.23
CA LYS A 164 10.61 -28.37 -53.06
C LYS A 164 10.75 -29.87 -52.75
N ARG A 165 9.81 -30.38 -51.95
CA ARG A 165 8.91 -31.53 -52.30
C ARG A 165 7.67 -31.70 -51.38
N TYR A 166 7.15 -30.62 -50.76
CA TYR A 166 6.01 -30.67 -49.83
C TYR A 166 4.90 -29.66 -50.15
N LYS A 167 4.44 -29.55 -51.40
CA LYS A 167 3.42 -28.56 -51.77
C LYS A 167 2.07 -28.77 -51.06
N ILE A 168 1.70 -30.01 -50.70
CA ILE A 168 0.46 -30.31 -50.00
C ILE A 168 0.64 -30.20 -48.48
N ALA A 169 1.73 -30.74 -47.93
CA ALA A 169 2.01 -30.64 -46.49
C ALA A 169 2.29 -29.18 -46.03
N GLY A 170 2.88 -28.35 -46.89
CA GLY A 170 3.06 -26.91 -46.62
C GLY A 170 1.75 -26.12 -46.61
N LEU A 171 0.76 -26.51 -47.42
CA LEU A 171 -0.58 -25.91 -47.38
C LEU A 171 -1.34 -26.34 -46.13
N ILE A 172 -1.23 -27.59 -45.71
CA ILE A 172 -1.83 -28.08 -44.45
C ILE A 172 -1.18 -27.40 -43.25
N LEU A 173 0.16 -27.31 -43.21
CA LEU A 173 0.88 -26.61 -42.14
C LEU A 173 0.54 -25.11 -42.13
N GLY A 174 0.45 -24.47 -43.30
CA GLY A 174 0.03 -23.08 -43.44
C GLY A 174 -1.40 -22.85 -42.95
N PHE A 175 -2.34 -23.76 -43.23
CA PHE A 175 -3.71 -23.69 -42.75
C PHE A 175 -3.81 -23.93 -41.24
N ILE A 176 -3.04 -24.89 -40.69
CA ILE A 176 -2.93 -25.11 -39.24
C ILE A 176 -2.37 -23.86 -38.55
N LEU A 177 -1.30 -23.25 -39.10
CA LEU A 177 -0.73 -22.01 -38.59
C LEU A 177 -1.69 -20.83 -38.73
N LEU A 178 -2.50 -20.76 -39.78
CA LEU A 178 -3.56 -19.75 -39.93
C LEU A 178 -4.69 -19.95 -38.91
N ILE A 179 -5.12 -21.19 -38.67
CA ILE A 179 -6.13 -21.48 -37.63
C ILE A 179 -5.55 -21.18 -36.25
N TRP A 180 -4.31 -21.56 -35.97
CA TRP A 180 -3.62 -21.24 -34.73
C TRP A 180 -3.43 -19.74 -34.56
N GLY A 181 -3.02 -19.04 -35.62
CA GLY A 181 -2.87 -17.59 -35.65
C GLY A 181 -4.20 -16.86 -35.46
N ALA A 182 -5.26 -17.30 -36.13
CA ALA A 182 -6.61 -16.76 -35.97
C ALA A 182 -7.17 -17.05 -34.58
N LYS A 183 -6.96 -18.25 -34.02
CA LYS A 183 -7.35 -18.59 -32.65
C LYS A 183 -6.57 -17.77 -31.63
N TYR A 184 -5.25 -17.65 -31.80
CA TYR A 184 -4.40 -16.84 -30.93
C TYR A 184 -4.83 -15.37 -30.98
N TRP A 185 -4.99 -14.82 -32.18
CA TRP A 185 -5.48 -13.46 -32.41
C TRP A 185 -6.86 -13.24 -31.79
N TRP A 186 -7.83 -14.13 -32.06
CA TRP A 186 -9.18 -14.04 -31.51
C TRP A 186 -9.19 -14.07 -29.99
N THR A 187 -8.31 -14.86 -29.39
CA THR A 187 -8.25 -14.99 -27.93
C THR A 187 -7.45 -13.89 -27.23
N ASN A 188 -6.70 -13.08 -27.98
CA ASN A 188 -5.93 -11.94 -27.47
C ASN A 188 -6.46 -10.59 -28.00
N LEU A 189 -7.64 -10.59 -28.61
CA LEU A 189 -8.33 -9.36 -29.00
C LEU A 189 -8.53 -8.49 -27.76
N PRO A 190 -8.19 -7.18 -27.83
CA PRO A 190 -8.49 -6.27 -26.75
C PRO A 190 -10.00 -6.22 -26.52
N PHE A 191 -10.41 -6.07 -25.26
CA PHE A 191 -11.81 -5.91 -24.91
C PHE A 191 -12.35 -4.60 -25.49
N SER A 192 -13.61 -4.60 -25.93
CA SER A 192 -14.24 -3.39 -26.46
C SER A 192 -14.52 -2.37 -25.35
N GLU A 193 -14.41 -1.07 -25.65
CA GLU A 193 -14.64 0.01 -24.67
C GLU A 193 -15.99 -0.13 -23.94
N ARG A 194 -17.07 -0.43 -24.69
CA ARG A 194 -18.41 -0.68 -24.11
C ARG A 194 -18.43 -1.85 -23.11
N ALA A 195 -17.63 -2.89 -23.35
CA ALA A 195 -17.54 -4.00 -22.40
C ALA A 195 -16.81 -3.54 -21.13
N LEU A 196 -15.78 -2.70 -21.26
CA LEU A 196 -15.00 -2.16 -20.14
C LEU A 196 -15.80 -1.21 -19.24
N GLU A 197 -16.71 -0.43 -19.81
CA GLU A 197 -17.61 0.46 -19.05
C GLU A 197 -18.48 -0.30 -18.04
N THR A 198 -18.80 -1.56 -18.33
CA THR A 198 -19.68 -2.37 -17.47
C THR A 198 -18.98 -3.05 -16.30
N ILE A 199 -17.66 -2.88 -16.18
CA ILE A 199 -16.82 -3.53 -15.16
C ILE A 199 -16.86 -2.76 -13.85
N GLU A 200 -17.15 -3.49 -12.77
CA GLU A 200 -16.97 -2.99 -11.42
C GLU A 200 -15.56 -3.35 -10.94
N PHE A 201 -14.83 -2.35 -10.44
CA PHE A 201 -13.57 -2.52 -9.72
C PHE A 201 -13.45 -1.37 -8.74
N ARG A 202 -13.58 -1.65 -7.45
CA ARG A 202 -13.65 -0.62 -6.40
C ARG A 202 -13.27 -1.18 -5.04
N VAL A 203 -12.80 -0.28 -4.19
CA VAL A 203 -12.75 -0.50 -2.74
C VAL A 203 -14.18 -0.44 -2.20
N ILE A 204 -14.60 -1.46 -1.47
CA ILE A 204 -15.96 -1.58 -0.92
C ILE A 204 -16.03 -1.42 0.60
N LYS A 205 -14.91 -1.63 1.31
CA LYS A 205 -14.82 -1.44 2.76
C LYS A 205 -13.38 -1.12 3.13
N THR A 206 -13.21 -0.21 4.10
CA THR A 206 -11.94 0.07 4.76
C THR A 206 -12.15 -0.06 6.27
N VAL A 207 -11.14 -0.55 6.99
CA VAL A 207 -11.15 -0.71 8.44
C VAL A 207 -9.78 -0.28 8.98
N GLY A 208 -9.77 0.59 10.00
CA GLY A 208 -8.55 1.21 10.53
C GLY A 208 -8.06 2.42 9.73
N GLN A 209 -7.00 3.06 10.23
CA GLN A 209 -6.42 4.27 9.64
C GLN A 209 -5.11 3.96 8.89
N TYR A 210 -4.07 3.55 9.63
CA TYR A 210 -2.92 2.75 9.20
C TYR A 210 -2.40 2.07 10.49
N PRO A 211 -2.09 0.76 10.48
CA PRO A 211 -2.39 -0.17 9.40
C PRO A 211 -3.89 -0.20 9.02
N GLN A 212 -4.18 -0.24 7.72
CA GLN A 212 -5.55 -0.19 7.20
C GLN A 212 -5.86 -1.45 6.40
N SER A 213 -6.91 -2.15 6.81
CA SER A 213 -7.48 -3.26 6.05
C SER A 213 -8.47 -2.75 5.02
N VAL A 214 -8.37 -3.25 3.79
CA VAL A 214 -9.16 -2.83 2.65
C VAL A 214 -9.76 -4.05 1.97
N ARG A 215 -11.07 -3.99 1.68
CA ARG A 215 -11.76 -4.97 0.83
C ARG A 215 -11.97 -4.39 -0.56
N ILE A 216 -11.43 -5.08 -1.55
CA ILE A 216 -11.48 -4.71 -2.97
C ILE A 216 -12.36 -5.73 -3.68
N ALA A 217 -13.35 -5.26 -4.44
CA ALA A 217 -14.23 -6.11 -5.22
C ALA A 217 -14.09 -5.83 -6.70
N TYR A 218 -14.21 -6.89 -7.51
CA TYR A 218 -14.34 -6.78 -8.95
C TYR A 218 -15.48 -7.65 -9.49
N ASP A 219 -16.13 -7.18 -10.55
CA ASP A 219 -17.11 -7.94 -11.33
C ASP A 219 -16.84 -7.73 -12.82
N ILE A 220 -16.31 -8.77 -13.45
CA ILE A 220 -16.05 -8.87 -14.89
C ILE A 220 -16.90 -9.97 -15.53
N SER A 221 -17.99 -10.39 -14.90
CA SER A 221 -18.88 -11.45 -15.40
C SER A 221 -19.44 -11.18 -16.80
N LYS A 222 -19.50 -9.90 -17.20
CA LYS A 222 -19.95 -9.46 -18.53
C LYS A 222 -18.88 -9.59 -19.61
N LEU A 223 -17.62 -9.79 -19.25
CA LEU A 223 -16.53 -10.01 -20.21
C LEU A 223 -16.59 -11.43 -20.76
N ARG A 224 -16.45 -11.56 -22.08
CA ARG A 224 -16.28 -12.84 -22.76
C ARG A 224 -14.80 -13.16 -22.90
N ASN A 225 -14.45 -14.45 -22.98
CA ASN A 225 -13.08 -14.92 -23.19
C ASN A 225 -12.09 -14.59 -22.05
N VAL A 226 -12.57 -14.47 -20.81
CA VAL A 226 -11.71 -14.37 -19.62
C VAL A 226 -11.00 -15.70 -19.39
N LYS A 227 -9.66 -15.71 -19.41
CA LYS A 227 -8.83 -16.89 -19.12
C LYS A 227 -8.08 -16.74 -17.80
N LYS A 228 -7.62 -15.52 -17.51
CA LYS A 228 -6.78 -15.18 -16.36
C LYS A 228 -7.23 -13.86 -15.79
N VAL A 229 -7.38 -13.80 -14.47
CA VAL A 229 -7.69 -12.57 -13.73
C VAL A 229 -6.64 -12.39 -12.67
N GLU A 230 -6.01 -11.23 -12.68
CA GLU A 230 -5.04 -10.80 -11.70
C GLU A 230 -5.45 -9.43 -11.17
N VAL A 231 -5.22 -9.20 -9.89
CA VAL A 231 -5.35 -7.89 -9.29
C VAL A 231 -4.00 -7.51 -8.70
N GLU A 232 -3.40 -6.47 -9.25
CA GLU A 232 -2.27 -5.78 -8.65
C GLU A 232 -2.80 -4.95 -7.49
N LEU A 233 -2.41 -5.27 -6.26
CA LEU A 233 -2.92 -4.67 -5.02
C LEU A 233 -2.13 -3.42 -4.61
N GLY A 234 -1.37 -2.84 -5.53
CA GLY A 234 -0.46 -1.74 -5.25
C GLY A 234 0.79 -2.21 -4.51
N VAL A 235 1.57 -1.22 -4.07
CA VAL A 235 2.93 -1.38 -3.52
C VAL A 235 2.92 -2.43 -2.41
N GLY A 236 3.44 -3.62 -2.73
CA GLY A 236 4.08 -4.46 -1.74
C GLY A 236 5.46 -3.89 -1.43
N LYS A 237 6.31 -4.68 -0.78
CA LYS A 237 7.67 -4.31 -0.40
C LYS A 237 8.36 -3.29 -1.33
N ILE A 238 8.62 -2.08 -0.83
CA ILE A 238 9.40 -1.04 -1.51
C ILE A 238 10.85 -1.54 -1.55
N LEU A 239 11.37 -1.88 -2.74
CA LEU A 239 12.75 -2.33 -2.89
C LEU A 239 13.68 -1.18 -3.32
N SER A 240 13.21 -0.29 -4.21
CA SER A 240 13.91 0.95 -4.60
C SER A 240 13.00 1.84 -5.45
N LEU A 241 13.48 3.04 -5.86
CA LEU A 241 12.80 3.92 -6.82
C LEU A 241 12.55 3.27 -8.20
N SER A 242 13.28 2.20 -8.55
CA SER A 242 13.20 1.51 -9.84
C SER A 242 12.66 0.09 -9.76
N SER A 243 12.45 -0.46 -8.55
CA SER A 243 11.90 -1.80 -8.33
C SER A 243 10.81 -1.77 -7.27
N ASN A 244 9.56 -1.94 -7.72
CA ASN A 244 8.42 -2.14 -6.84
C ASN A 244 7.99 -3.60 -6.95
N GLN A 245 7.95 -4.32 -5.83
CA GLN A 245 7.22 -5.58 -5.77
C GLN A 245 5.76 -5.25 -5.50
N SER A 246 4.90 -5.48 -6.50
CA SER A 246 3.46 -5.41 -6.29
C SER A 246 2.95 -6.77 -5.82
N TYR A 247 2.01 -6.77 -4.88
CA TYR A 247 1.29 -8.00 -4.55
C TYR A 247 0.24 -8.29 -5.63
N PHE A 248 0.30 -9.48 -6.20
CA PHE A 248 -0.68 -9.95 -7.17
C PHE A 248 -1.60 -10.98 -6.53
N PHE A 249 -2.91 -10.76 -6.68
CA PHE A 249 -3.91 -11.76 -6.39
C PHE A 249 -4.40 -12.37 -7.70
N SER A 250 -4.23 -13.67 -7.87
CA SER A 250 -4.73 -14.42 -9.03
C SER A 250 -6.01 -15.15 -8.67
N SER A 251 -7.03 -15.05 -9.54
CA SER A 251 -8.28 -15.79 -9.38
C SER A 251 -8.79 -16.31 -10.71
N SER A 252 -9.43 -17.48 -10.66
CA SER A 252 -10.14 -18.07 -11.80
C SER A 252 -11.59 -17.55 -11.92
N LYS A 253 -12.07 -16.77 -10.96
CA LYS A 253 -13.43 -16.25 -10.95
C LYS A 253 -13.54 -14.92 -11.68
N THR A 254 -14.66 -14.75 -12.38
CA THR A 254 -15.06 -13.49 -13.02
C THR A 254 -15.68 -12.48 -12.04
N LYS A 255 -15.89 -12.88 -10.78
CA LYS A 255 -16.31 -12.01 -9.69
C LYS A 255 -15.67 -12.50 -8.40
N ASP A 256 -14.99 -11.62 -7.69
CA ASP A 256 -14.35 -11.97 -6.43
C ASP A 256 -14.20 -10.75 -5.51
N THR A 257 -13.84 -11.02 -4.27
CA THR A 257 -13.50 -10.00 -3.27
C THR A 257 -12.17 -10.36 -2.62
N ILE A 258 -11.30 -9.36 -2.48
CA ILE A 258 -9.93 -9.49 -2.01
C ILE A 258 -9.78 -8.64 -0.77
N SER A 259 -9.11 -9.17 0.25
CA SER A 259 -8.74 -8.41 1.44
C SER A 259 -7.23 -8.16 1.46
N GLN A 260 -6.82 -6.92 1.66
CA GLN A 260 -5.42 -6.49 1.74
C GLN A 260 -5.25 -5.56 2.94
N THR A 261 -4.17 -5.73 3.71
CA THR A 261 -3.79 -4.79 4.78
C THR A 261 -2.59 -3.96 4.32
N TYR A 262 -2.71 -2.65 4.44
CA TYR A 262 -1.64 -1.71 4.16
C TYR A 262 -1.06 -1.21 5.47
N PHE A 263 0.23 -1.50 5.69
CA PHE A 263 0.92 -1.13 6.93
C PHE A 263 1.50 0.28 6.92
N TYR A 264 1.57 0.92 5.76
CA TYR A 264 2.16 2.24 5.60
C TYR A 264 1.16 3.21 4.98
N PRO A 265 1.17 4.49 5.39
CA PRO A 265 0.41 5.51 4.69
C PRO A 265 0.98 5.73 3.28
N GLY A 266 0.12 6.15 2.36
CA GLY A 266 0.48 6.43 0.98
C GLY A 266 -0.62 6.12 -0.01
N ILE A 267 -0.29 6.31 -1.30
CA ILE A 267 -1.19 6.05 -2.43
C ILE A 267 -0.87 4.69 -3.04
N TYR A 268 -1.87 3.82 -3.12
CA TYR A 268 -1.79 2.48 -3.66
C TYR A 268 -2.55 2.42 -4.99
N ARG A 269 -1.79 2.21 -6.07
CA ARG A 269 -2.33 2.02 -7.42
C ARG A 269 -2.78 0.57 -7.60
N LEU A 270 -4.09 0.36 -7.63
CA LEU A 270 -4.69 -0.96 -7.82
C LEU A 270 -5.00 -1.16 -9.30
N LYS A 271 -4.60 -2.30 -9.87
CA LYS A 271 -4.90 -2.63 -11.28
C LYS A 271 -5.64 -3.95 -11.37
N LEU A 272 -6.75 -3.95 -12.11
CA LEU A 272 -7.42 -5.16 -12.54
C LEU A 272 -6.86 -5.56 -13.91
N ILE A 273 -6.24 -6.73 -13.95
CA ILE A 273 -5.56 -7.28 -15.12
C ILE A 273 -6.34 -8.52 -15.57
N VAL A 274 -6.74 -8.55 -16.84
CA VAL A 274 -7.46 -9.69 -17.43
C VAL A 274 -6.74 -10.10 -18.70
N ASN A 275 -6.36 -11.37 -18.81
CA ASN A 275 -5.57 -11.89 -19.93
C ASN A 275 -4.32 -11.04 -20.20
N ASP A 276 -3.60 -10.67 -19.14
CA ASP A 276 -2.39 -9.85 -19.16
C ASP A 276 -2.58 -8.41 -19.70
N GLN A 277 -3.83 -7.94 -19.80
CA GLN A 277 -4.18 -6.56 -20.15
C GLN A 277 -4.71 -5.82 -18.92
N ILE A 278 -4.20 -4.62 -18.65
CA ILE A 278 -4.75 -3.74 -17.62
C ILE A 278 -6.10 -3.22 -18.11
N ILE A 279 -7.16 -3.63 -17.43
CA ILE A 279 -8.53 -3.28 -17.81
C ILE A 279 -9.06 -2.08 -17.04
N LYS A 280 -8.69 -1.96 -15.77
CA LYS A 280 -9.11 -0.85 -14.91
C LYS A 280 -8.03 -0.55 -13.89
N THR A 281 -7.77 0.73 -13.67
CA THR A 281 -6.86 1.22 -12.62
C THR A 281 -7.66 2.12 -11.69
N ILE A 282 -7.52 1.92 -10.39
CA ILE A 282 -8.05 2.80 -9.35
C ILE A 282 -6.93 3.13 -8.36
N TYR A 283 -7.10 4.20 -7.59
CA TYR A 283 -6.15 4.61 -6.56
C TYR A 283 -6.84 4.55 -5.21
N HIS A 284 -6.20 3.87 -4.25
CA HIS A 284 -6.62 3.84 -2.85
C HIS A 284 -5.60 4.59 -2.02
N THR A 285 -6.04 5.49 -1.14
CA THR A 285 -5.15 6.26 -0.27
C THR A 285 -5.32 5.79 1.17
N VAL A 286 -4.20 5.49 1.81
CA VAL A 286 -4.11 5.23 3.25
C VAL A 286 -3.50 6.48 3.88
N PHE A 287 -4.29 7.20 4.67
CA PHE A 287 -3.87 8.49 5.23
C PHE A 287 -3.00 8.31 6.47
N SER A 288 -2.02 9.19 6.66
CA SER A 288 -1.36 9.38 7.94
C SER A 288 -2.34 9.93 8.99
N LYS A 289 -1.91 9.98 10.26
CA LYS A 289 -2.60 10.79 11.28
C LYS A 289 -2.57 12.26 10.81
N PRO A 290 -3.65 13.05 11.00
CA PRO A 290 -3.70 14.42 10.48
C PRO A 290 -2.49 15.23 10.95
N ASN A 291 -1.73 15.79 10.01
CA ASN A 291 -0.50 16.55 10.23
C ASN A 291 0.66 15.78 10.89
N HIS A 292 0.60 14.45 10.94
CA HIS A 292 1.67 13.63 11.51
C HIS A 292 2.49 12.97 10.40
N TRP A 293 3.80 13.14 10.50
CA TRP A 293 4.75 12.41 9.66
C TRP A 293 4.93 10.99 10.22
N VAL A 294 4.99 10.03 9.31
CA VAL A 294 5.28 8.63 9.60
C VAL A 294 6.56 8.28 8.87
N ALA A 295 7.43 7.50 9.49
CA ALA A 295 8.70 7.22 8.87
C ALA A 295 9.16 5.79 9.12
N TRP A 296 9.96 5.28 8.19
CA TRP A 296 10.53 3.94 8.28
C TRP A 296 11.88 3.87 7.56
N GLY A 297 12.68 2.87 7.93
CA GLY A 297 13.94 2.54 7.27
C GLY A 297 13.83 1.26 6.46
N TYR A 298 14.64 1.15 5.41
CA TYR A 298 14.75 -0.08 4.62
C TYR A 298 16.18 -0.27 4.10
N GLY A 299 16.60 -1.55 4.04
CA GLY A 299 17.85 -1.99 3.41
C GLY A 299 17.66 -2.30 1.93
N ILE A 300 18.70 -2.10 1.11
CA ILE A 300 18.66 -2.37 -0.34
C ILE A 300 19.53 -3.60 -0.71
N PHE A 301 20.47 -4.02 0.14
CA PHE A 301 21.39 -5.11 -0.21
C PHE A 301 20.97 -6.47 0.37
N ASN A 302 21.16 -7.50 -0.46
CA ASN A 302 20.82 -8.92 -0.31
C ASN A 302 19.41 -9.36 -0.73
N ASP A 303 19.31 -10.59 -1.23
CA ASP A 303 18.06 -11.31 -1.59
C ASP A 303 17.02 -11.33 -0.47
N ASN A 304 17.47 -11.01 0.75
CA ASN A 304 16.66 -10.82 1.94
C ASN A 304 16.18 -9.39 2.15
N ASN A 305 16.10 -8.54 1.10
CA ASN A 305 15.46 -7.22 1.09
C ASN A 305 14.47 -7.13 2.25
N TRP A 306 14.55 -6.19 3.17
CA TRP A 306 13.70 -6.27 4.34
C TRP A 306 13.32 -4.87 4.75
N ILE A 307 12.05 -4.76 5.11
CA ILE A 307 11.45 -3.52 5.59
C ILE A 307 11.21 -3.82 7.04
N THR A 308 11.98 -3.18 7.89
CA THR A 308 11.64 -3.12 9.29
C THR A 308 10.82 -1.86 9.53
N ASN A 309 9.71 -2.03 10.22
CA ASN A 309 8.93 -0.91 10.68
C ASN A 309 9.73 -0.27 11.83
N ILE A 310 10.44 0.83 11.55
CA ILE A 310 11.17 1.56 12.59
C ILE A 310 10.19 2.53 13.26
N SER A 311 9.17 1.94 13.88
CA SER A 311 8.14 2.49 14.77
C SER A 311 7.41 3.76 14.35
N GLU A 312 6.09 3.74 14.56
CA GLU A 312 5.26 4.94 14.60
C GLU A 312 5.40 5.75 15.92
N GLU A 313 6.27 5.33 16.86
CA GLU A 313 6.18 5.76 18.27
C GLU A 313 7.50 6.15 18.99
N LYS A 314 8.69 5.96 18.41
CA LYS A 314 9.88 6.68 18.91
C LYS A 314 9.76 8.16 18.47
N ASN A 315 9.94 9.10 19.41
CA ASN A 315 10.08 10.52 19.10
C ASN A 315 11.36 10.76 18.27
N TYR A 316 11.26 10.55 16.95
CA TYR A 316 12.27 10.96 15.95
C TYR A 316 12.25 12.48 15.71
N PHE A 317 11.27 13.15 16.31
CA PHE A 317 11.22 14.60 16.46
C PHE A 317 12.11 14.97 17.65
N GLN A 318 13.34 15.41 17.36
CA GLN A 318 14.28 15.88 18.35
C GLN A 318 14.80 17.25 17.95
N ASN A 319 14.71 18.20 18.89
CA ASN A 319 15.31 19.54 18.78
C ASN A 319 14.91 20.33 17.52
N GLY A 320 13.64 20.39 17.11
CA GLY A 320 13.28 21.15 15.92
C GLY A 320 13.42 20.36 14.62
N SER A 321 13.67 19.05 14.65
CA SER A 321 13.95 18.29 13.43
C SER A 321 13.51 16.84 13.50
N PHE A 322 13.10 16.31 12.37
CA PHE A 322 12.88 14.88 12.16
C PHE A 322 14.21 14.21 11.76
N HIS A 323 14.65 13.22 12.56
CA HIS A 323 15.87 12.45 12.30
C HIS A 323 15.84 11.05 12.94
N PHE A 324 16.30 10.05 12.19
CA PHE A 324 16.61 8.74 12.75
C PHE A 324 18.03 8.68 13.27
N ASN A 325 18.25 8.37 14.55
CA ASN A 325 19.59 8.01 14.96
C ASN A 325 20.00 6.72 14.24
N PRO A 326 21.11 6.69 13.48
CA PRO A 326 21.56 5.48 12.79
C PRO A 326 21.75 4.28 13.72
N ALA A 327 21.99 4.51 15.03
CA ALA A 327 22.11 3.46 16.03
C ALA A 327 20.75 2.82 16.41
N ASP A 328 19.63 3.52 16.21
CA ASP A 328 18.28 3.04 16.50
C ASP A 328 17.72 2.11 15.42
N LEU A 329 18.37 2.04 14.26
CA LEU A 329 17.99 1.11 13.21
C LEU A 329 18.26 -0.33 13.68
N PRO A 330 17.44 -1.33 13.33
CA PRO A 330 17.65 -2.72 13.73
C PRO A 330 18.99 -3.26 13.23
N ASP A 331 19.57 -4.21 13.96
CA ASP A 331 20.91 -4.76 13.66
C ASP A 331 20.96 -5.42 12.29
N GLU A 332 19.82 -5.88 11.77
CA GLU A 332 19.69 -6.38 10.42
C GLU A 332 20.07 -5.31 9.36
N ILE A 333 19.94 -3.98 9.65
CA ILE A 333 20.25 -2.79 8.78
C ILE A 333 21.68 -2.33 9.05
N LYS A 334 22.28 -2.84 10.13
CA LYS A 334 23.59 -2.39 10.58
C LYS A 334 24.76 -3.18 10.00
N ASP A 335 24.51 -4.24 9.22
CA ASP A 335 25.61 -4.91 8.52
C ASP A 335 26.40 -3.88 7.69
N GLU A 336 27.73 -3.94 7.75
CA GLU A 336 28.64 -2.96 7.14
C GLU A 336 28.45 -2.87 5.61
N ASN A 337 27.70 -3.82 5.04
CA ASN A 337 27.38 -3.94 3.63
C ASN A 337 25.95 -3.50 3.25
N ASP A 338 25.06 -3.15 4.20
CA ASP A 338 23.66 -2.80 3.88
C ASP A 338 23.43 -1.29 3.82
N ILE A 339 22.81 -0.84 2.73
CA ILE A 339 22.53 0.56 2.46
C ILE A 339 21.34 0.98 3.31
N ARG A 340 21.59 1.88 4.26
CA ARG A 340 20.54 2.48 5.07
C ARG A 340 19.77 3.45 4.20
N ASN A 341 18.48 3.24 4.01
CA ASN A 341 17.60 4.26 3.46
C ASN A 341 16.51 4.56 4.47
N THR A 342 16.09 5.81 4.51
CA THR A 342 14.93 6.21 5.30
C THR A 342 13.96 6.97 4.45
N VAL A 343 12.70 6.90 4.85
CA VAL A 343 11.64 7.69 4.27
C VAL A 343 10.76 8.24 5.37
N ALA A 344 10.45 9.53 5.27
CA ALA A 344 9.43 10.21 6.06
C ALA A 344 8.27 10.58 5.13
N VAL A 345 7.04 10.26 5.52
CA VAL A 345 5.84 10.40 4.71
C VAL A 345 4.76 11.16 5.45
N LEU A 346 4.13 12.08 4.73
CA LEU A 346 2.90 12.75 5.14
C LEU A 346 1.83 12.54 4.07
N THR A 347 0.88 11.66 4.36
CA THR A 347 -0.25 11.35 3.46
C THR A 347 -1.52 12.00 3.97
N GLN A 348 -1.92 13.12 3.37
CA GLN A 348 -3.16 13.85 3.65
C GLN A 348 -3.55 14.71 2.45
N ILE A 349 -4.80 15.16 2.38
CA ILE A 349 -5.27 15.99 1.27
C ILE A 349 -4.80 17.43 1.45
N PHE A 350 -3.98 17.92 0.52
CA PHE A 350 -3.61 19.33 0.42
C PHE A 350 -4.46 20.01 -0.66
N PRO A 351 -5.20 21.10 -0.37
CA PRO A 351 -5.98 21.85 -1.36
C PRO A 351 -5.13 22.64 -2.39
N VAL A 352 -4.08 22.02 -2.92
CA VAL A 352 -3.21 22.49 -4.02
C VAL A 352 -2.96 21.37 -5.00
N THR A 353 -2.71 21.73 -6.24
CA THR A 353 -2.32 20.81 -7.31
C THR A 353 -0.81 20.91 -7.55
N LEU A 354 -0.25 19.92 -8.26
CA LEU A 354 1.15 19.96 -8.68
C LEU A 354 1.49 21.15 -9.61
N ASP A 355 0.51 21.84 -10.21
CA ASP A 355 0.71 23.03 -11.06
C ASP A 355 0.50 24.36 -10.30
N SER A 356 0.19 24.27 -9.00
CA SER A 356 -0.08 25.42 -8.12
C SER A 356 0.67 25.32 -6.79
N LEU A 357 1.77 24.57 -6.75
CA LEU A 357 2.49 24.24 -5.54
C LEU A 357 3.65 25.21 -5.28
N MET A 358 3.76 25.67 -4.04
CA MET A 358 5.00 26.15 -3.45
C MET A 358 5.33 25.22 -2.28
N PHE A 359 6.41 24.47 -2.43
CA PHE A 359 6.92 23.55 -1.42
C PHE A 359 8.23 24.10 -0.86
N GLU A 360 8.35 24.15 0.47
CA GLU A 360 9.53 24.60 1.18
C GLU A 360 9.88 23.56 2.24
N ALA A 361 11.16 23.28 2.42
CA ALA A 361 11.65 22.38 3.45
C ALA A 361 13.13 22.65 3.73
N ARG A 362 13.58 22.34 4.93
CA ARG A 362 14.97 22.43 5.35
C ARG A 362 15.52 21.02 5.54
N ILE A 363 16.61 20.71 4.85
CA ILE A 363 17.16 19.34 4.81
C ILE A 363 18.66 19.31 5.08
N LYS A 364 19.13 18.17 5.58
CA LYS A 364 20.54 17.87 5.80
C LYS A 364 20.76 16.34 5.75
N ASN A 365 21.87 15.87 5.18
CA ASN A 365 22.18 14.43 5.13
C ASN A 365 23.71 14.19 5.07
N PRO A 366 24.47 14.54 6.12
CA PRO A 366 25.90 14.30 6.19
C PRO A 366 26.23 12.82 6.04
N GLU A 367 27.47 12.53 5.65
CA GLU A 367 28.04 11.19 5.63
C GLU A 367 27.85 10.41 6.94
N ALA A 368 27.94 11.11 8.08
CA ALA A 368 27.70 10.54 9.40
C ALA A 368 26.27 9.98 9.61
N SER A 369 25.33 10.26 8.69
CA SER A 369 23.97 9.70 8.68
C SER A 369 23.94 8.21 8.28
N GLY A 370 25.07 7.66 7.83
CA GLY A 370 25.21 6.27 7.44
C GLY A 370 24.66 5.95 6.05
N GLY A 371 24.54 6.95 5.17
CA GLY A 371 24.16 6.75 3.77
C GLY A 371 25.27 6.15 2.91
N GLU A 372 24.91 5.59 1.77
CA GLU A 372 25.88 5.19 0.73
C GLU A 372 26.25 6.40 -0.15
N THR A 373 27.32 6.23 -0.95
CA THR A 373 27.86 7.18 -1.93
C THR A 373 26.81 8.15 -2.50
N CYS A 374 27.21 9.42 -2.59
CA CYS A 374 26.41 10.55 -3.06
C CYS A 374 25.29 11.05 -2.14
N TYR A 375 24.93 10.28 -1.10
CA TYR A 375 24.06 10.69 0.01
C TYR A 375 22.73 11.30 -0.46
N ASP A 376 22.13 10.71 -1.49
CA ASP A 376 20.96 11.23 -2.18
C ASP A 376 19.82 11.60 -1.20
N MET A 377 19.24 12.78 -1.40
CA MET A 377 18.05 13.26 -0.71
C MET A 377 16.99 13.63 -1.74
N SER A 378 15.78 13.12 -1.60
CA SER A 378 14.71 13.44 -2.53
C SER A 378 13.40 13.78 -1.85
N PHE A 379 12.67 14.69 -2.48
CA PHE A 379 11.25 14.88 -2.21
C PHE A 379 10.43 14.28 -3.33
N ASN A 380 9.50 13.39 -2.99
CA ASN A 380 8.52 12.81 -3.90
C ASN A 380 7.13 13.26 -3.46
N ILE A 381 6.49 14.10 -4.28
CA ILE A 381 5.18 14.68 -4.02
C ILE A 381 4.20 14.12 -5.03
N PHE A 382 3.14 13.47 -4.57
CA PHE A 382 2.14 12.84 -5.42
C PHE A 382 0.76 13.49 -5.30
N ASP A 383 0.04 13.53 -6.41
CA ASP A 383 -1.40 13.80 -6.41
C ASP A 383 -2.26 12.52 -6.28
N GLU A 384 -3.57 12.68 -6.14
CA GLU A 384 -4.55 11.58 -6.01
C GLU A 384 -4.51 10.56 -7.16
N GLU A 385 -3.93 10.90 -8.31
CA GLU A 385 -3.78 10.05 -9.49
C GLU A 385 -2.35 9.55 -9.70
N PHE A 386 -1.50 9.70 -8.68
CA PHE A 386 -0.11 9.24 -8.69
C PHE A 386 0.77 9.97 -9.73
N ASN A 387 0.39 11.17 -10.17
CA ASN A 387 1.34 12.06 -10.85
C ASN A 387 2.36 12.53 -9.82
N ILE A 388 3.63 12.66 -10.23
CA ILE A 388 4.75 12.91 -9.33
C ILE A 388 5.42 14.25 -9.62
N LEU A 389 5.87 14.94 -8.56
CA LEU A 389 6.98 15.87 -8.57
C LEU A 389 8.10 15.25 -7.72
N GLU A 390 9.23 14.95 -8.36
CA GLU A 390 10.42 14.40 -7.71
C GLU A 390 11.56 15.41 -7.85
N SER A 391 12.21 15.76 -6.75
CA SER A 391 13.46 16.54 -6.76
C SER A 391 14.53 15.80 -5.98
N ASN A 392 15.57 15.31 -6.67
CA ASN A 392 16.70 14.61 -6.08
C ASN A 392 17.94 15.52 -6.00
N PHE A 393 18.40 15.77 -4.79
CA PHE A 393 19.61 16.52 -4.45
C PHE A 393 20.69 15.55 -4.00
N VAL A 394 21.94 15.85 -4.35
CA VAL A 394 23.08 14.97 -4.15
C VAL A 394 24.25 15.77 -3.60
N MET A 395 25.29 15.10 -3.11
CA MET A 395 26.51 15.80 -2.73
C MET A 395 27.21 16.42 -3.95
N LYS A 396 28.00 17.47 -3.73
CA LYS A 396 28.86 18.04 -4.78
C LYS A 396 29.75 16.96 -5.40
N GLY A 397 29.82 16.94 -6.73
CA GLY A 397 30.57 15.93 -7.50
C GLY A 397 29.74 14.71 -7.93
N CYS A 398 28.51 14.56 -7.45
CA CYS A 398 27.60 13.46 -7.79
C CYS A 398 26.42 13.86 -8.69
N THR A 399 26.51 15.01 -9.37
CA THR A 399 25.36 15.63 -10.09
C THR A 399 24.84 14.81 -11.27
N ASP A 400 25.56 13.78 -11.69
CA ASP A 400 25.06 12.78 -12.64
C ASP A 400 23.84 12.00 -12.11
N TYR A 401 23.69 11.91 -10.78
CA TYR A 401 22.54 11.27 -10.12
C TYR A 401 21.43 12.27 -9.76
N ALA A 402 21.65 13.57 -9.96
CA ALA A 402 20.63 14.59 -9.74
C ALA A 402 19.47 14.42 -10.74
N LYS A 403 18.25 14.63 -10.27
CA LYS A 403 17.04 14.39 -11.07
C LYS A 403 15.92 15.33 -10.65
N LEU A 404 15.20 15.86 -11.63
CA LEU A 404 13.96 16.59 -11.41
C LEU A 404 12.88 16.00 -12.32
N VAL A 405 11.77 15.57 -11.75
CA VAL A 405 10.60 15.07 -12.49
C VAL A 405 9.39 15.89 -12.12
N ILE A 406 8.55 16.19 -13.11
CA ILE A 406 7.20 16.68 -12.88
C ILE A 406 6.27 16.12 -13.96
N GLY A 407 5.32 15.30 -13.52
CA GLY A 407 4.44 14.55 -14.41
C GLY A 407 5.26 13.66 -15.36
N LYS A 408 5.16 13.94 -16.65
CA LYS A 408 5.90 13.23 -17.72
C LYS A 408 7.22 13.88 -18.11
N THR A 409 7.52 15.07 -17.59
CA THR A 409 8.74 15.80 -17.92
C THR A 409 9.85 15.42 -16.96
N ILE A 410 10.98 14.96 -17.50
CA ILE A 410 12.17 14.56 -16.74
C ILE A 410 13.34 15.44 -17.16
N PHE A 411 13.93 16.15 -16.21
CA PHE A 411 15.17 16.91 -16.37
C PHE A 411 16.30 16.14 -15.68
N ARG A 412 17.35 15.84 -16.44
CA ARG A 412 18.59 15.20 -15.95
C ARG A 412 19.62 15.19 -17.07
N ARG A 413 20.89 14.95 -16.73
CA ARG A 413 21.91 14.63 -17.73
C ARG A 413 21.51 13.38 -18.53
N PRO A 414 21.69 13.37 -19.86
CA PRO A 414 21.16 12.33 -20.73
C PRO A 414 21.86 11.00 -20.46
N HIS A 415 21.12 10.03 -19.95
CA HIS A 415 21.47 8.61 -19.96
C HIS A 415 20.36 7.75 -20.59
N ALA A 416 19.19 8.33 -20.92
CA ALA A 416 18.11 7.64 -21.63
C ALA A 416 17.44 8.57 -22.66
N PRO A 417 16.77 8.01 -23.70
CA PRO A 417 16.26 8.78 -24.83
C PRO A 417 15.08 9.71 -24.53
N THR A 418 14.49 9.67 -23.34
CA THR A 418 13.28 10.42 -22.98
C THR A 418 13.51 11.60 -22.04
N SER A 419 14.76 11.87 -21.60
CA SER A 419 15.08 13.01 -20.73
C SER A 419 15.40 14.27 -21.54
N LEU A 420 14.97 15.41 -21.02
CA LEU A 420 15.51 16.70 -21.46
C LEU A 420 16.94 16.82 -20.94
N ASP A 421 17.88 17.02 -21.86
CA ASP A 421 19.28 17.31 -21.54
C ASP A 421 19.35 18.69 -20.88
N VAL A 422 19.42 18.67 -19.55
CA VAL A 422 19.57 19.88 -18.75
C VAL A 422 20.58 19.63 -17.66
N ASP A 423 21.45 20.62 -17.49
CA ASP A 423 22.44 20.62 -16.43
C ASP A 423 21.77 20.87 -15.07
N LEU A 424 21.99 19.94 -14.14
CA LEU A 424 21.53 20.01 -12.76
C LEU A 424 22.71 20.13 -11.79
N ASP A 425 23.84 20.70 -12.22
CA ASP A 425 25.04 20.82 -11.39
C ASP A 425 24.81 21.56 -10.07
N LEU A 426 23.87 22.51 -10.07
CA LEU A 426 23.49 23.25 -8.87
C LEU A 426 22.59 22.45 -7.90
N PHE A 427 22.21 21.22 -8.24
CA PHE A 427 21.59 20.27 -7.29
C PHE A 427 22.62 19.51 -6.46
N GLY A 428 23.91 19.65 -6.78
CA GLY A 428 25.02 19.24 -5.94
C GLY A 428 25.19 20.21 -4.76
N ILE A 429 24.67 19.86 -3.59
CA ILE A 429 24.64 20.72 -2.40
C ILE A 429 25.61 20.22 -1.32
N ASP A 430 26.02 21.10 -0.41
CA ASP A 430 26.81 20.69 0.76
C ASP A 430 25.88 20.05 1.79
N GLN A 431 25.94 18.73 1.90
CA GLN A 431 25.03 17.97 2.75
C GLN A 431 25.43 17.93 4.23
N ASN A 432 26.62 18.45 4.58
CA ASN A 432 27.04 18.59 5.97
C ASN A 432 26.35 19.75 6.69
N GLN A 433 25.72 20.65 5.91
CA GLN A 433 25.03 21.83 6.40
C GLN A 433 23.53 21.71 6.17
N TRP A 434 22.76 22.54 6.87
CA TRP A 434 21.35 22.71 6.58
C TRP A 434 21.18 23.46 5.26
N ASN A 435 20.28 22.96 4.42
CA ASN A 435 19.92 23.58 3.15
C ASN A 435 18.43 23.86 3.11
N ASP A 436 18.06 25.10 2.84
CA ASP A 436 16.67 25.52 2.65
C ASP A 436 16.30 25.32 1.17
N ILE A 437 15.36 24.41 0.92
CA ILE A 437 14.88 24.05 -0.40
C ILE A 437 13.54 24.71 -0.62
N LYS A 438 13.37 25.30 -1.82
CA LYS A 438 12.08 25.85 -2.26
C LYS A 438 11.81 25.45 -3.70
N ILE A 439 10.65 24.84 -3.93
CA ILE A 439 10.18 24.42 -5.25
C ILE A 439 8.87 25.15 -5.54
N ILE A 440 8.81 25.82 -6.68
CA ILE A 440 7.63 26.57 -7.11
C ILE A 440 7.19 26.03 -8.46
N THR A 441 5.95 25.56 -8.54
CA THR A 441 5.29 25.20 -9.79
C THR A 441 4.13 26.16 -10.06
N LYS A 442 4.07 26.65 -11.30
CA LYS A 442 3.06 27.60 -11.73
C LYS A 442 2.89 27.57 -13.24
N THR A 443 1.73 27.11 -13.73
CA THR A 443 1.35 27.21 -15.15
C THR A 443 2.37 26.55 -16.09
N GLY A 444 2.74 25.30 -15.82
CA GLY A 444 3.75 24.58 -16.61
C GLY A 444 5.18 25.10 -16.47
N LYS A 445 5.47 25.93 -15.47
CA LYS A 445 6.84 26.37 -15.13
C LYS A 445 7.22 25.88 -13.75
N ILE A 446 8.44 25.38 -13.62
CA ILE A 446 9.02 24.96 -12.35
C ILE A 446 10.26 25.81 -12.07
N SER A 447 10.45 26.21 -10.82
CA SER A 447 11.65 26.89 -10.34
C SER A 447 12.07 26.27 -9.02
N VAL A 448 13.36 25.99 -8.89
CA VAL A 448 13.95 25.38 -7.68
C VAL A 448 14.99 26.33 -7.12
N PHE A 449 14.96 26.53 -5.82
CA PHE A 449 15.88 27.37 -5.08
C PHE A 449 16.53 26.54 -3.96
N VAL A 450 17.81 26.80 -3.73
CA VAL A 450 18.59 26.26 -2.61
C VAL A 450 19.23 27.44 -1.91
N ASN A 451 18.96 27.60 -0.62
CA ASN A 451 19.45 28.71 0.20
C ASN A 451 19.19 30.06 -0.49
N GLU A 452 17.93 30.28 -0.88
CA GLU A 452 17.42 31.48 -1.60
C GLU A 452 17.95 31.70 -3.03
N ASN A 453 18.97 30.94 -3.46
CA ASN A 453 19.53 31.03 -4.80
C ASN A 453 18.74 30.14 -5.77
N GLN A 454 18.27 30.70 -6.89
CA GLN A 454 17.59 29.91 -7.92
C GLN A 454 18.60 29.00 -8.61
N VAL A 455 18.49 27.69 -8.37
CA VAL A 455 19.38 26.67 -8.95
C VAL A 455 18.83 26.07 -10.23
N PHE A 456 17.53 26.22 -10.48
CA PHE A 456 16.89 25.70 -11.69
C PHE A 456 15.65 26.50 -12.08
N SER A 457 15.40 26.62 -13.38
CA SER A 457 14.12 27.08 -13.93
C SER A 457 13.85 26.40 -15.26
N GLY A 458 12.63 25.87 -15.43
CA GLY A 458 12.27 25.09 -16.60
C GLY A 458 10.78 25.12 -16.91
N LYS A 459 10.44 24.61 -18.10
CA LYS A 459 9.05 24.39 -18.52
C LYS A 459 8.76 22.90 -18.54
N TYR A 460 7.56 22.52 -18.11
CA TYR A 460 7.07 21.16 -18.16
C TYR A 460 5.67 21.12 -18.77
N ASN A 461 5.22 19.92 -19.14
CA ASN A 461 3.87 19.71 -19.64
C ASN A 461 2.88 19.83 -18.49
N PRO A 462 1.98 20.85 -18.48
CA PRO A 462 1.07 21.07 -17.37
C PRO A 462 0.26 19.81 -17.05
N ILE A 463 0.11 19.52 -15.76
CA ILE A 463 -0.72 18.43 -15.28
C ILE A 463 -2.16 18.96 -15.20
N LEU A 464 -2.99 18.58 -16.17
CA LEU A 464 -4.35 19.09 -16.33
C LEU A 464 -5.40 18.35 -15.48
N SER A 465 -5.00 17.36 -14.69
CA SER A 465 -5.91 16.52 -13.90
C SER A 465 -6.70 17.30 -12.85
N GLY A 466 -6.15 18.45 -12.39
CA GLY A 466 -6.73 19.25 -11.31
C GLY A 466 -6.72 18.53 -9.95
N LYS A 467 -6.04 17.39 -9.85
CA LYS A 467 -6.00 16.55 -8.65
C LYS A 467 -5.15 17.18 -7.57
N LYS A 468 -5.58 16.94 -6.34
CA LYS A 468 -4.96 17.51 -5.15
C LYS A 468 -3.72 16.69 -4.78
N ILE A 469 -2.70 17.38 -4.28
CA ILE A 469 -1.57 16.72 -3.65
C ILE A 469 -2.09 15.94 -2.45
N THR A 470 -1.65 14.70 -2.32
CA THR A 470 -2.14 13.76 -1.31
C THR A 470 -1.03 13.07 -0.53
N ASP A 471 0.20 13.05 -1.06
CA ASP A 471 1.32 12.33 -0.46
C ASP A 471 2.61 13.12 -0.65
N ILE A 472 3.35 13.35 0.43
CA ILE A 472 4.68 13.97 0.41
C ILE A 472 5.64 13.00 1.08
N ARG A 473 6.73 12.65 0.38
CA ARG A 473 7.78 11.79 0.92
C ARG A 473 9.11 12.50 0.88
N TYR A 474 9.83 12.47 1.98
CA TYR A 474 11.26 12.79 2.06
C TYR A 474 12.02 11.48 2.14
N MET A 475 12.88 11.20 1.17
CA MET A 475 13.64 9.95 1.09
C MET A 475 15.13 10.26 1.11
N THR A 476 15.90 9.49 1.87
CA THR A 476 17.36 9.66 1.94
C THR A 476 18.11 8.34 1.85
N LYS A 477 19.26 8.36 1.18
CA LYS A 477 20.34 7.40 1.45
C LYS A 477 21.02 7.82 2.75
N GLY A 478 20.81 7.05 3.79
CA GLY A 478 21.13 7.37 5.18
C GLY A 478 19.87 7.74 5.96
N THR A 479 20.07 8.38 7.09
CA THR A 479 18.98 8.70 8.04
C THR A 479 18.41 10.10 7.92
N GLY A 480 19.09 11.01 7.22
CA GLY A 480 18.61 12.34 6.88
C GLY A 480 18.17 13.21 8.06
N TRP A 481 17.95 14.49 7.78
CA TRP A 481 17.30 15.42 8.69
C TRP A 481 16.30 16.24 7.87
N LEU A 482 15.09 16.39 8.41
CA LEU A 482 14.02 17.18 7.82
C LEU A 482 13.49 18.17 8.84
N ASP A 483 13.33 19.42 8.42
CA ASP A 483 12.82 20.53 9.22
C ASP A 483 11.97 21.47 8.34
N ARG A 484 11.09 22.27 8.96
CA ARG A 484 10.34 23.39 8.35
C ARG A 484 9.63 23.05 7.05
N VAL A 485 8.88 21.95 7.04
CA VAL A 485 8.11 21.59 5.84
C VAL A 485 6.90 22.51 5.73
N LYS A 486 6.78 23.18 4.58
CA LYS A 486 5.70 24.12 4.29
C LYS A 486 5.16 23.90 2.89
N VAL A 487 3.84 23.82 2.81
CA VAL A 487 3.08 23.71 1.57
C VAL A 487 2.21 24.95 1.44
N SER A 488 2.33 25.65 0.33
CA SER A 488 1.55 26.85 0.03
C SER A 488 1.03 26.80 -1.40
N ASN A 489 0.00 27.59 -1.68
CA ASN A 489 -0.44 27.81 -3.05
C ASN A 489 0.48 28.83 -3.75
N SER A 490 1.06 28.48 -4.90
CA SER A 490 2.03 29.32 -5.60
C SER A 490 1.45 30.62 -6.17
N TYR A 491 0.13 30.67 -6.41
CA TYR A 491 -0.59 31.84 -6.89
C TYR A 491 -0.96 32.80 -5.76
N THR A 492 -1.57 32.30 -4.69
CA THR A 492 -2.10 33.14 -3.59
C THR A 492 -1.09 33.36 -2.46
N LYS A 493 -0.05 32.52 -2.37
CA LYS A 493 0.89 32.43 -1.24
C LYS A 493 0.24 32.00 0.08
N ASN A 494 -1.01 31.55 0.05
CA ASN A 494 -1.68 31.03 1.24
C ASN A 494 -0.97 29.75 1.68
N VAL A 495 -0.57 29.72 2.95
CA VAL A 495 -0.01 28.55 3.61
C VAL A 495 -1.14 27.55 3.89
N ILE A 496 -0.92 26.31 3.48
CA ILE A 496 -1.88 25.20 3.58
C ILE A 496 -1.46 24.23 4.67
N TYR A 497 -0.16 24.04 4.80
CA TYR A 497 0.45 23.20 5.80
C TYR A 497 1.81 23.81 6.16
N GLU A 498 2.15 23.75 7.44
CA GLU A 498 3.44 24.15 7.97
C GLU A 498 3.70 23.32 9.22
N THR A 499 4.92 22.85 9.36
CA THR A 499 5.38 22.13 10.54
C THR A 499 6.74 22.67 10.97
N ASP A 500 6.94 22.72 12.28
CA ASP A 500 8.21 22.91 12.97
C ASP A 500 8.29 21.71 13.92
N PHE A 501 9.34 20.90 13.82
CA PHE A 501 9.35 19.54 14.38
C PHE A 501 9.71 19.44 15.86
#